data_AF-A0A9W6GT13-F1
#
_entry.id   AF-A0A9W6GT13-F1
#
_cell.length_a   1.000
_cell.length_b   1.000
_cell.length_c   1.000
_cell.angle_alpha   90.00
_cell.angle_beta   90.00
_cell.angle_gamma   90.00
#
_symmetry.space_group_name_H-M   'P 1'
#
loop_
_entity.id
_entity.type
_entity.pdbx_description
1 polymer ?
#
loop_
_entity_poly.entity_id
_entity_poly.type
_entity_poly.pdbx_seq_one_letter_code
_entity_poly.pdbx_strand_id
1 'polypeptide(L)'
;MTKLLALLALAALTTPVRAEEIHLDCGRSNQTAMVDVDTGRQFLQIMWGEGVAEEYKDGDSYISGPDKFGRKEKVVYVMSVDRSFITFGTDRLCMEDGAKKCAEQHVRNTLDVGRGEMKYNNGDEVAVLACHPAPPGRRF
;
A
#
# COMPACT_ATOMS: atom_id res chain seq x y z
N MET A 1 61.00 2.92 -16.16
CA MET A 1 60.35 2.80 -14.83
C MET A 1 58.86 3.02 -15.02
N THR A 2 58.11 1.94 -14.94
CA THR A 2 56.68 1.79 -15.22
C THR A 2 55.87 2.27 -14.02
N LYS A 3 54.84 3.10 -14.22
CA LYS A 3 53.78 3.32 -13.22
C LYS A 3 52.42 3.21 -13.90
N LEU A 4 51.84 2.01 -13.83
CA LEU A 4 50.42 1.76 -14.01
C LEU A 4 49.66 2.51 -12.91
N LEU A 5 48.75 3.42 -13.29
CA LEU A 5 47.71 3.90 -12.39
C LEU A 5 46.51 2.96 -12.50
N ALA A 6 46.23 2.27 -11.40
CA ALA A 6 45.08 1.39 -11.26
C ALA A 6 43.78 2.22 -11.19
N LEU A 7 42.89 2.01 -12.15
CA LEU A 7 41.48 2.38 -12.02
C LEU A 7 40.84 1.44 -10.99
N LEU A 8 40.57 1.93 -9.79
CA LEU A 8 39.59 1.29 -8.90
C LEU A 8 38.19 1.70 -9.36
N ALA A 9 37.56 0.81 -10.15
CA ALA A 9 36.13 0.84 -10.37
C ALA A 9 35.42 0.54 -9.04
N LEU A 10 34.85 1.57 -8.43
CA LEU A 10 33.85 1.43 -7.37
C LEU A 10 32.58 0.84 -8.01
N ALA A 11 32.54 -0.48 -8.14
CA ALA A 11 31.29 -1.19 -8.37
C ALA A 11 30.45 -1.02 -7.11
N ALA A 12 29.52 -0.06 -7.14
CA ALA A 12 28.48 0.07 -6.14
C ALA A 12 27.74 -1.27 -6.08
N LEU A 13 27.95 -2.01 -5.00
CA LEU A 13 27.18 -3.18 -4.62
C LEU A 13 25.75 -2.70 -4.34
N THR A 14 24.93 -2.59 -5.37
CA THR A 14 23.48 -2.50 -5.21
C THR A 14 23.04 -3.86 -4.70
N THR A 15 22.97 -4.03 -3.38
CA THR A 15 22.30 -5.18 -2.79
C THR A 15 20.89 -5.20 -3.36
N PRO A 16 20.45 -6.30 -4.00
CA PRO A 16 19.07 -6.40 -4.42
C PRO A 16 18.23 -6.28 -3.15
N VAL A 17 17.37 -5.27 -3.08
CA VAL A 17 16.29 -5.21 -2.09
C VAL A 17 15.51 -6.51 -2.30
N ARG A 18 15.69 -7.47 -1.40
CA ARG A 18 14.92 -8.71 -1.48
C ARG A 18 13.46 -8.33 -1.28
N ALA A 19 12.60 -8.84 -2.16
CA ALA A 19 11.17 -8.83 -1.91
C ALA A 19 10.91 -9.46 -0.54
N GLU A 20 10.27 -8.70 0.33
CA GLU A 20 9.90 -9.06 1.68
C GLU A 20 8.37 -9.11 1.75
N GLU A 21 7.86 -10.25 2.22
CA GLU A 21 6.46 -10.40 2.62
C GLU A 21 6.35 -9.99 4.10
N ILE A 22 5.57 -8.95 4.37
CA ILE A 22 5.35 -8.42 5.72
C ILE A 22 3.92 -8.74 6.12
N HIS A 23 3.77 -9.39 7.26
CA HIS A 23 2.49 -9.85 7.79
C HIS A 23 2.27 -9.21 9.16
N LEU A 24 1.27 -8.34 9.27
CA LEU A 24 0.88 -7.66 10.50
C LEU A 24 -0.57 -7.96 10.90
N ASP A 25 -0.82 -8.03 12.20
CA ASP A 25 -2.14 -7.95 12.81
C ASP A 25 -2.27 -6.57 13.46
N CYS A 26 -3.19 -5.76 12.92
CA CYS A 26 -3.45 -4.40 13.34
C CYS A 26 -4.79 -4.30 14.08
N GLY A 27 -4.87 -3.42 15.09
CA GLY A 27 -6.12 -3.22 15.82
C GLY A 27 -6.18 -1.95 16.66
N ARG A 28 -7.42 -1.55 16.96
CA ARG A 28 -7.84 -0.68 18.05
C ARG A 28 -9.06 -1.29 18.73
N SER A 29 -9.57 -0.67 19.80
CA SER A 29 -10.60 -1.22 20.70
C SER A 29 -11.84 -1.86 20.03
N ASN A 30 -12.27 -1.39 18.86
CA ASN A 30 -13.47 -1.87 18.16
C ASN A 30 -13.22 -2.27 16.69
N GLN A 31 -11.97 -2.37 16.27
CA GLN A 31 -11.62 -2.57 14.86
C GLN A 31 -10.31 -3.32 14.74
N THR A 32 -10.30 -4.39 13.95
CA THR A 32 -9.10 -5.20 13.66
C THR A 32 -8.91 -5.34 12.16
N ALA A 33 -7.67 -5.50 11.75
CA ALA A 33 -7.27 -5.72 10.37
C ALA A 33 -6.06 -6.65 10.30
N MET A 34 -6.08 -7.63 9.42
CA MET A 34 -4.85 -8.32 8.99
C MET A 34 -4.30 -7.55 7.80
N VAL A 35 -3.02 -7.21 7.84
CA VAL A 35 -2.34 -6.46 6.78
C VAL A 35 -1.20 -7.29 6.23
N ASP A 36 -1.20 -7.49 4.93
CA ASP A 36 -0.18 -8.25 4.21
C ASP A 36 0.43 -7.36 3.13
N VAL A 37 1.77 -7.24 3.11
CA VAL A 37 2.51 -6.40 2.17
C VAL A 37 3.54 -7.24 1.42
N ASP A 38 3.48 -7.20 0.10
CA ASP A 38 4.52 -7.74 -0.78
C ASP A 38 5.28 -6.54 -1.37
N THR A 39 6.47 -6.29 -0.80
CA THR A 39 7.31 -5.15 -1.19
C THR A 39 7.92 -5.31 -2.59
N GLY A 40 8.06 -6.54 -3.08
CA GLY A 40 8.56 -6.82 -4.43
C GLY A 40 7.52 -6.53 -5.51
N ARG A 41 6.25 -6.80 -5.22
CA ARG A 41 5.12 -6.53 -6.12
C ARG A 41 4.47 -5.16 -5.93
N GLN A 42 4.90 -4.40 -4.92
CA GLN A 42 4.21 -3.17 -4.48
C GLN A 42 2.71 -3.43 -4.29
N PHE A 43 2.41 -4.46 -3.51
CA PHE A 43 1.05 -4.91 -3.24
C PHE A 43 0.79 -4.91 -1.73
N LEU A 44 -0.36 -4.40 -1.34
CA LEU A 44 -0.83 -4.39 0.03
C LEU A 44 -2.28 -4.88 0.06
N GLN A 45 -2.57 -5.78 0.98
CA GLN A 45 -3.91 -6.27 1.25
C GLN A 45 -4.29 -5.98 2.70
N ILE A 46 -5.52 -5.53 2.91
CA ILE A 46 -6.12 -5.33 4.23
C ILE A 46 -7.36 -6.22 4.31
N MET A 47 -7.39 -7.09 5.31
CA MET A 47 -8.56 -7.90 5.66
C MET A 47 -9.13 -7.39 6.98
N TRP A 48 -10.21 -6.62 6.92
CA TRP A 48 -10.89 -6.13 8.11
C TRP A 48 -11.62 -7.27 8.83
N GLY A 49 -11.70 -7.19 10.17
CA GLY A 49 -12.37 -8.20 11.00
C GLY A 49 -13.86 -8.40 10.69
N GLU A 50 -14.49 -7.43 10.02
CA GLU A 50 -15.87 -7.50 9.52
C GLU A 50 -16.03 -8.26 8.18
N GLY A 51 -14.93 -8.77 7.63
CA GLY A 51 -14.91 -9.56 6.39
C GLY A 51 -14.77 -8.75 5.10
N VAL A 52 -14.44 -7.45 5.21
CA VAL A 52 -14.15 -6.59 4.05
C VAL A 52 -12.66 -6.73 3.69
N ALA A 53 -12.40 -6.94 2.41
CA ALA A 53 -11.04 -7.01 1.84
C ALA A 53 -10.77 -5.78 0.98
N GLU A 54 -9.62 -5.14 1.19
CA GLU A 54 -9.11 -4.07 0.34
C GLU A 54 -7.74 -4.46 -0.20
N GLU A 55 -7.51 -4.18 -1.48
CA GLU A 55 -6.25 -4.46 -2.15
C GLU A 55 -5.74 -3.18 -2.82
N TYR A 56 -4.47 -2.91 -2.61
CA TYR A 56 -3.76 -1.75 -3.13
C TYR A 56 -2.57 -2.24 -3.93
N LYS A 57 -2.54 -1.86 -5.19
CA LYS A 57 -1.41 -2.08 -6.09
C LYS A 57 -1.22 -0.84 -6.93
N ASP A 58 0.02 -0.37 -6.98
CA ASP A 58 0.31 0.90 -7.65
C ASP A 58 -0.10 0.87 -9.13
N GLY A 59 -0.89 1.88 -9.54
CA GLY A 59 -1.38 2.00 -10.90
C GLY A 59 -2.52 1.06 -11.29
N ASP A 60 -2.91 0.11 -10.43
CA ASP A 60 -4.11 -0.69 -10.66
C ASP A 60 -5.36 0.19 -10.53
N SER A 61 -6.39 -0.17 -11.29
CA SER A 61 -7.66 0.54 -11.25
C SER A 61 -8.85 -0.41 -11.26
N TYR A 62 -9.80 -0.19 -10.36
CA TYR A 62 -11.03 -0.97 -10.26
C TYR A 62 -12.23 -0.15 -10.71
N ILE A 63 -13.19 -0.78 -11.38
CA ILE A 63 -14.50 -0.18 -11.65
C ILE A 63 -15.42 -0.59 -10.51
N SER A 64 -15.82 0.37 -9.68
CA SER A 64 -16.74 0.16 -8.58
C SER A 64 -18.09 -0.39 -9.07
N GLY A 65 -18.81 -1.03 -8.15
CA GLY A 65 -20.23 -1.32 -8.37
C GLY A 65 -21.01 -0.04 -8.66
N PRO A 66 -22.14 -0.14 -9.38
CA PRO A 66 -22.98 1.02 -9.63
C PRO A 66 -23.47 1.64 -8.31
N ASP A 67 -23.41 2.97 -8.22
CA ASP A 67 -24.02 3.73 -7.14
C ASP A 67 -25.55 3.64 -7.19
N LYS A 68 -26.24 4.33 -6.25
CA LYS A 68 -27.70 4.39 -6.20
C LYS A 68 -28.37 4.95 -7.47
N PHE A 69 -27.61 5.57 -8.37
CA PHE A 69 -28.06 6.11 -9.65
C PHE A 69 -27.58 5.27 -10.85
N GLY A 70 -26.96 4.11 -10.62
CA GLY A 70 -26.46 3.23 -11.69
C GLY A 70 -25.08 3.62 -12.22
N ARG A 71 -24.40 4.60 -11.61
CA ARG A 71 -23.14 5.13 -12.11
C ARG A 71 -21.97 4.40 -11.48
N LYS A 72 -20.97 4.08 -12.28
CA LYS A 72 -19.77 3.36 -11.84
C LYS A 72 -18.58 4.31 -11.79
N GLU A 73 -17.67 4.04 -10.86
CA GLU A 73 -16.50 4.87 -10.64
C GLU A 73 -15.25 4.03 -10.86
N LYS A 74 -14.32 4.54 -11.68
CA LYS A 74 -12.99 3.98 -11.81
C LYS A 74 -12.11 4.58 -10.70
N VAL A 75 -11.69 3.75 -9.77
CA VAL A 75 -10.77 4.07 -8.69
C VAL A 75 -9.35 3.77 -9.15
N VAL A 76 -8.42 4.71 -9.02
CA VAL A 76 -6.97 4.47 -9.23
C VAL A 76 -6.31 4.37 -7.87
N TYR A 77 -5.67 3.23 -7.59
CA TYR A 77 -4.92 3.03 -6.35
C TYR A 77 -3.48 3.48 -6.50
N VAL A 78 -2.92 3.94 -5.39
CA VAL A 78 -1.49 4.24 -5.27
C VAL A 78 -0.89 3.46 -4.12
N MET A 79 0.35 3.05 -4.32
CA MET A 79 1.14 2.44 -3.28
C MET A 79 2.62 2.75 -3.49
N SER A 80 3.29 3.09 -2.40
CA SER A 80 4.74 3.26 -2.39
C SER A 80 5.33 2.63 -1.14
N VAL A 81 6.46 1.95 -1.30
CA VAL A 81 7.23 1.36 -0.22
C VAL A 81 8.57 2.08 -0.14
N ASP A 82 8.84 2.74 0.99
CA ASP A 82 10.15 3.26 1.34
C ASP A 82 10.64 2.57 2.62
N ARG A 83 11.47 1.53 2.42
CA ARG A 83 11.97 0.66 3.50
C ARG A 83 10.81 0.08 4.33
N SER A 84 10.68 0.50 5.58
CA SER A 84 9.66 0.07 6.54
C SER A 84 8.44 0.99 6.58
N PHE A 85 8.35 1.96 5.66
CA PHE A 85 7.24 2.92 5.59
C PHE A 85 6.48 2.75 4.28
N ILE A 86 5.20 2.40 4.39
CA ILE A 86 4.31 2.19 3.25
C ILE A 86 3.30 3.33 3.23
N THR A 87 3.12 3.94 2.06
CA THR A 87 2.00 4.84 1.78
C THR A 87 1.08 4.16 0.78
N PHE A 88 -0.22 4.21 1.02
CA PHE A 88 -1.21 3.57 0.15
C PHE A 88 -2.50 4.38 0.14
N GLY A 89 -3.34 4.19 -0.87
CA GLY A 89 -4.64 4.86 -0.94
C GLY A 89 -5.15 4.98 -2.37
N THR A 90 -5.90 6.04 -2.64
CA THR A 90 -6.53 6.30 -3.92
C THR A 90 -6.14 7.68 -4.44
N ASP A 91 -6.02 7.83 -5.77
CA ASP A 91 -5.65 9.10 -6.43
C ASP A 91 -6.81 9.75 -7.17
N ARG A 92 -7.64 8.94 -7.81
CA ARG A 92 -8.69 9.41 -8.71
C ARG A 92 -9.91 8.53 -8.61
N LEU A 93 -11.07 9.18 -8.58
CA LEU A 93 -12.36 8.58 -8.91
C LEU A 93 -12.84 9.21 -10.22
N CYS A 94 -12.90 8.40 -11.26
CA CYS A 94 -13.39 8.81 -12.57
C CYS A 94 -14.75 8.17 -12.84
N MET A 95 -15.77 8.95 -13.15
CA MET A 95 -17.08 8.41 -13.55
C MET A 95 -16.97 7.72 -14.92
N GLU A 96 -17.59 6.54 -15.09
CA GLU A 96 -17.54 5.74 -16.33
C GLU A 96 -18.28 6.41 -17.50
N ASP A 97 -19.19 7.35 -17.24
CA ASP A 97 -20.09 8.01 -18.21
C ASP A 97 -19.40 9.02 -19.15
N GLY A 98 -18.06 9.04 -19.22
CA GLY A 98 -17.30 9.81 -20.20
C GLY A 98 -17.33 11.33 -19.98
N ALA A 99 -17.99 11.82 -18.93
CA ALA A 99 -18.15 13.23 -18.64
C ALA A 99 -16.97 13.80 -17.82
N LYS A 100 -15.74 13.73 -18.35
CA LYS A 100 -14.58 14.63 -18.09
C LYS A 100 -14.21 15.04 -16.65
N LYS A 101 -14.80 14.48 -15.59
CA LYS A 101 -14.56 14.86 -14.21
C LYS A 101 -14.06 13.65 -13.45
N CYS A 102 -12.80 13.30 -13.69
CA CYS A 102 -12.05 12.62 -12.65
C CYS A 102 -11.94 13.62 -11.50
N ALA A 103 -12.60 13.35 -10.39
CA ALA A 103 -12.31 14.06 -9.17
C ALA A 103 -10.97 13.51 -8.67
N GLU A 104 -10.01 14.41 -8.48
CA GLU A 104 -8.82 14.05 -7.73
C GLU A 104 -9.25 13.82 -6.28
N GLN A 105 -9.08 12.59 -5.83
CA GLN A 105 -9.31 12.21 -4.45
C GLN A 105 -8.00 11.64 -3.97
N HIS A 106 -7.23 12.47 -3.26
CA HIS A 106 -5.94 12.09 -2.72
C HIS A 106 -6.14 11.58 -1.29
N VAL A 107 -6.68 10.38 -1.15
CA VAL A 107 -6.67 9.69 0.15
C VAL A 107 -5.33 9.00 0.28
N ARG A 108 -4.63 9.28 1.37
CA ARG A 108 -3.32 8.71 1.69
C ARG A 108 -3.36 8.16 3.11
N ASN A 109 -3.08 6.88 3.20
CA ASN A 109 -2.92 6.10 4.41
C ASN A 109 -1.44 5.74 4.55
N THR A 110 -1.03 5.46 5.78
CA THR A 110 0.37 5.13 6.07
C THR A 110 0.45 3.92 6.97
N LEU A 111 1.42 3.05 6.70
CA LEU A 111 1.82 1.96 7.57
C LEU A 111 3.31 2.11 7.88
N ASP A 112 3.62 2.37 9.14
CA ASP A 112 4.99 2.36 9.66
C ASP A 112 5.23 1.02 10.37
N VAL A 113 5.91 0.12 9.67
CA VAL A 113 6.23 -1.23 10.15
C VAL A 113 7.19 -1.16 11.34
N GLY A 114 8.10 -0.18 11.36
CA GLY A 114 9.07 -0.01 12.44
C GLY A 114 8.44 0.46 13.75
N ARG A 115 7.41 1.31 13.65
CA ARG A 115 6.61 1.75 14.80
C ARG A 115 5.48 0.81 15.16
N GLY A 116 5.10 -0.11 14.26
CA GLY A 116 3.91 -0.93 14.41
C GLY A 116 2.65 -0.08 14.44
N GLU A 117 2.51 0.84 13.50
CA GLU A 117 1.39 1.80 13.47
C GLU A 117 0.82 1.94 12.06
N MET A 118 -0.49 1.76 11.91
CA MET A 118 -1.22 2.08 10.69
C MET A 118 -2.15 3.27 10.93
N LYS A 119 -2.05 4.29 10.07
CA LYS A 119 -3.01 5.40 10.00
C LYS A 119 -3.87 5.21 8.76
N TYR A 120 -5.16 5.05 8.99
CA TYR A 120 -6.15 4.75 7.96
C TYR A 120 -7.25 5.80 7.97
N ASN A 121 -7.33 6.58 6.89
CA ASN A 121 -8.37 7.55 6.60
C ASN A 121 -9.45 6.88 5.74
N ASN A 122 -10.65 6.74 6.29
CA ASN A 122 -11.80 6.15 5.59
C ASN A 122 -12.70 7.19 4.90
N GLY A 123 -12.31 8.47 4.91
CA GLY A 123 -13.08 9.60 4.38
C GLY A 123 -13.77 10.45 5.45
N ASP A 124 -14.17 9.84 6.57
CA ASP A 124 -14.87 10.53 7.67
C ASP A 124 -13.96 10.75 8.89
N GLU A 125 -13.08 9.77 9.18
CA GLU A 125 -12.12 9.83 10.27
C GLU A 125 -10.77 9.20 9.90
N VAL A 126 -9.74 9.60 10.65
CA VAL A 126 -8.43 8.93 10.61
C VAL A 126 -8.32 8.02 11.82
N ALA A 127 -8.38 6.71 11.59
CA ALA A 127 -8.13 5.69 12.60
C ALA A 127 -6.61 5.43 12.71
N VAL A 128 -6.12 5.30 13.95
CA VAL A 128 -4.76 4.84 14.24
C VAL A 128 -4.85 3.45 14.87
N LEU A 129 -4.22 2.47 14.24
CA LEU A 129 -4.20 1.08 14.67
C LEU A 129 -2.79 0.70 15.09
N ALA A 130 -2.67 0.02 16.22
CA ALA A 130 -1.42 -0.62 16.63
C ALA A 130 -1.27 -1.94 15.87
N CYS A 131 -0.10 -2.19 15.32
CA CYS A 131 0.21 -3.33 14.48
C CYS A 131 1.35 -4.16 15.08
N HIS A 132 1.18 -5.48 15.05
CA HIS A 132 2.16 -6.44 15.53
C HIS A 132 2.46 -7.47 14.45
N PRO A 133 3.68 -8.02 14.37
CA PRO A 133 3.97 -9.14 13.48
C PRO A 133 2.99 -10.28 13.70
N ALA A 134 2.43 -10.78 12.62
CA ALA A 134 1.55 -11.94 12.65
C ALA A 134 2.30 -13.21 13.07
N PRO A 135 1.59 -14.23 13.59
CA PRO A 135 2.19 -15.53 13.87
C PRO A 135 2.88 -16.13 12.63
N PRO A 136 3.99 -16.88 12.83
CA PRO A 136 4.68 -17.54 11.72
C PRO A 136 3.76 -18.47 10.92
N GLY A 137 3.94 -18.51 9.59
CA GLY A 137 3.21 -19.42 8.71
C GLY A 137 2.08 -18.78 7.90
N ARG A 138 1.77 -17.50 8.12
CA ARG A 138 0.91 -16.73 7.20
C ARG A 138 1.61 -16.53 5.85
N ARG A 139 0.83 -16.59 4.78
CA ARG A 139 1.24 -16.41 3.38
C ARG A 139 0.08 -15.77 2.62
N PHE A 140 0.38 -15.13 1.50
CA PHE A 140 -0.61 -14.66 0.52
C PHE A 140 -1.42 -15.82 -0.08
#